data_AF-A0A8E2JK45-F1
#
_entry.id   AF-A0A8E2JK45-F1
#
_cell.length_a   1.000
_cell.length_b   1.000
_cell.length_c   1.000
_cell.angle_alpha   90.00
_cell.angle_beta   90.00
_cell.angle_gamma   90.00
#
_symmetry.space_group_name_H-M   'P 1'
#
loop_
_entity.id
_entity.type
_entity.pdbx_description
1 polymer ?
#
loop_
_entity_poly.entity_id
_entity_poly.type
_entity_poly.pdbx_seq_one_letter_code
_entity_poly.pdbx_strand_id
1 'polypeptide(L)'
;MFKNKTMKGVSASHDINIGSILRLIVRFLQFVLALTVAGLYGTDLHHAAQAHKYADSKWVYAVVVAGLSAISAVVFMLPLIKSWAFFAWDALMFILYMALFGTFGKLYINENPEGDAGIIRMKHAVWVDLVNMLLWFGTAVYGTVVFFLHRRRSTFTGRAEV
;
A
#
# COMPACT_ATOMS: atom_id res chain seq x y z
N MET A 1 9.09 -20.73 55.36
CA MET A 1 10.11 -21.12 54.36
C MET A 1 9.59 -20.71 52.99
N PHE A 2 10.23 -19.73 52.35
CA PHE A 2 9.72 -18.95 51.23
C PHE A 2 9.60 -19.77 49.93
N LYS A 3 8.41 -19.72 49.30
CA LYS A 3 8.18 -20.29 47.97
C LYS A 3 8.78 -19.35 46.93
N ASN A 4 9.82 -19.84 46.25
CA ASN A 4 10.64 -19.11 45.29
C ASN A 4 9.78 -18.47 44.19
N LYS A 5 9.82 -17.15 44.08
CA LYS A 5 9.19 -16.38 42.99
C LYS A 5 10.13 -16.51 41.79
N THR A 6 9.97 -17.58 41.01
CA THR A 6 10.66 -17.72 39.73
C THR A 6 10.27 -16.54 38.85
N MET A 7 11.29 -15.77 38.47
CA MET A 7 11.18 -14.65 37.54
C MET A 7 10.37 -15.10 36.33
N LYS A 8 9.23 -14.45 36.09
CA LYS A 8 8.61 -14.45 34.76
C LYS A 8 9.62 -13.76 33.85
N GLY A 9 10.53 -14.54 33.29
CA GLY A 9 11.32 -14.13 32.15
C GLY A 9 10.34 -13.53 31.14
N VAL A 10 10.63 -12.31 30.72
CA VAL A 10 9.98 -11.69 29.56
C VAL A 10 10.35 -12.56 28.36
N SER A 11 9.62 -13.64 28.15
CA SER A 11 9.61 -14.35 26.89
C SER A 11 8.76 -13.50 25.96
N ALA A 12 9.38 -12.49 25.37
CA ALA A 12 8.91 -11.95 24.10
C ALA A 12 9.23 -12.99 23.03
N SER A 13 8.56 -14.14 23.08
CA SER A 13 8.43 -15.03 21.92
C SER A 13 7.55 -14.27 20.93
N HIS A 14 8.19 -13.46 20.07
CA HIS A 14 7.55 -13.04 18.83
C HIS A 14 7.44 -14.31 17.98
N ASP A 15 6.34 -15.03 18.13
CA ASP A 15 5.96 -16.08 17.19
C ASP A 15 5.79 -15.41 15.83
N ILE A 16 6.87 -15.43 15.04
CA ILE A 16 6.87 -14.88 13.69
C ILE A 16 5.98 -15.79 12.83
N ASN A 17 4.71 -15.46 12.82
CA ASN A 17 3.70 -16.13 12.02
C ASN A 17 3.97 -15.85 10.53
N ILE A 18 3.89 -16.88 9.68
CA ILE A 18 4.07 -16.76 8.21
C ILE A 18 3.18 -15.64 7.63
N GLY A 19 1.96 -15.49 8.14
CA GLY A 19 1.06 -14.41 7.73
C GLY A 19 1.58 -13.00 8.06
N SER A 20 2.34 -12.84 9.15
CA SER A 20 2.98 -11.57 9.51
C SER A 20 4.16 -11.25 8.61
N ILE A 21 4.98 -12.25 8.25
CA ILE A 21 6.08 -12.08 7.28
C ILE A 21 5.52 -11.67 5.91
N LEU A 22 4.53 -12.41 5.40
CA LEU A 22 3.93 -12.11 4.10
C LEU A 22 3.33 -10.70 4.07
N ARG A 23 2.65 -10.29 5.14
CA ARG A 23 2.14 -8.92 5.29
C ARG A 23 3.28 -7.90 5.20
N LEU A 24 4.38 -8.12 5.92
CA LEU A 24 5.52 -7.21 5.93
C LEU A 24 6.14 -7.09 4.54
N ILE A 25 6.31 -8.21 3.84
CA ILE A 25 6.83 -8.24 2.46
C ILE A 25 5.91 -7.44 1.54
N VAL A 26 4.59 -7.66 1.57
CA VAL A 26 3.65 -6.92 0.72
C VAL A 26 3.68 -5.42 1.02
N ARG A 27 3.69 -5.02 2.30
CA ARG A 27 3.80 -3.61 2.68
C ARG A 27 5.13 -3.00 2.23
N PHE A 28 6.21 -3.77 2.27
CA PHE A 28 7.52 -3.33 1.80
C PHE A 28 7.55 -3.11 0.30
N LEU A 29 6.96 -4.03 -0.48
CA LEU A 29 6.81 -3.86 -1.91
C LEU A 29 5.94 -2.65 -2.25
N GLN A 30 4.81 -2.45 -1.57
CA GLN A 30 3.95 -1.27 -1.75
C GLN A 30 4.71 0.04 -1.47
N PHE A 31 5.57 0.05 -0.44
CA PHE A 31 6.41 1.19 -0.11
C PHE A 31 7.44 1.48 -1.21
N VAL A 32 8.20 0.47 -1.64
CA VAL A 32 9.23 0.62 -2.69
C VAL A 32 8.60 1.10 -3.99
N LEU A 33 7.49 0.47 -4.42
CA LEU A 33 6.78 0.86 -5.63
C LEU A 33 6.23 2.29 -5.52
N ALA A 34 5.71 2.69 -4.36
CA ALA A 34 5.27 4.07 -4.13
C ALA A 34 6.42 5.08 -4.29
N LEU A 35 7.61 4.78 -3.77
CA LEU A 35 8.79 5.62 -4.00
C LEU A 35 9.21 5.65 -5.47
N THR A 36 9.12 4.52 -6.18
CA THR A 36 9.37 4.47 -7.62
C THR A 36 8.41 5.37 -8.39
N VAL A 37 7.10 5.31 -8.09
CA VAL A 37 6.07 6.18 -8.68
C VAL A 37 6.37 7.65 -8.38
N ALA A 38 6.67 7.99 -7.13
CA ALA A 38 7.04 9.35 -6.74
C ALA A 38 8.28 9.86 -7.50
N GLY A 39 9.29 9.02 -7.69
CA GLY A 39 10.49 9.37 -8.45
C GLY A 39 10.20 9.57 -9.94
N LEU A 40 9.47 8.63 -10.57
CA LEU A 40 9.14 8.68 -11.99
C LEU A 40 8.34 9.96 -12.32
N TYR A 41 7.26 10.21 -11.59
CA TYR A 41 6.38 11.36 -11.84
C TYR A 41 6.91 12.67 -11.25
N GLY A 42 7.69 12.61 -10.17
CA GLY A 42 8.33 13.76 -9.55
C GLY A 42 9.38 14.41 -10.44
N THR A 43 10.07 13.63 -11.28
CA THR A 43 11.03 14.20 -12.25
C THR A 43 10.34 15.11 -13.26
N ASP A 44 9.17 14.74 -13.77
CA ASP A 44 8.42 15.57 -14.72
C ASP A 44 7.89 16.84 -14.08
N LEU A 45 7.46 16.75 -12.82
CA LEU A 45 7.04 17.92 -12.05
C LEU A 45 8.23 18.86 -11.78
N HIS A 46 9.41 18.31 -11.47
CA HIS A 46 10.62 19.07 -11.24
C HIS A 46 11.12 19.77 -12.52
N HIS A 47 11.09 19.09 -13.66
CA HIS A 47 11.42 19.70 -14.95
C HIS A 47 10.45 20.83 -15.32
N ALA A 48 9.15 20.65 -15.08
CA ALA A 48 8.16 21.70 -15.30
C ALA A 48 8.44 22.94 -14.42
N ALA A 49 8.78 22.72 -13.14
CA ALA A 49 9.14 23.79 -12.22
C ALA A 49 10.41 24.54 -12.65
N GLN A 50 11.45 23.83 -13.10
CA GLN A 50 12.67 24.46 -13.62
C GLN A 50 12.43 25.24 -14.91
N ALA A 51 11.53 24.78 -15.78
CA ALA A 51 11.16 25.47 -17.01
C ALA A 51 10.21 26.66 -16.79
N HIS A 52 9.92 27.03 -15.53
CA HIS A 52 8.90 28.03 -15.16
C HIS A 52 7.52 27.77 -15.80
N LYS A 53 7.20 26.50 -16.05
CA LYS A 53 5.91 26.07 -16.59
C LYS A 53 4.97 25.68 -15.45
N TYR A 54 3.67 25.76 -15.73
CA TYR A 54 2.66 25.34 -14.78
C TYR A 54 2.76 23.82 -14.52
N ALA A 55 2.61 23.42 -13.26
CA ALA A 55 2.57 22.02 -12.86
C ALA A 55 1.30 21.35 -13.39
N ASP A 56 1.43 20.43 -14.33
CA ASP A 56 0.26 19.69 -14.83
C ASP A 56 -0.31 18.82 -13.70
N SER A 57 -1.61 19.03 -13.45
CA SER A 57 -2.38 18.41 -12.36
C SER A 57 -2.25 16.88 -12.29
N LYS A 58 -2.06 16.20 -13.44
CA LYS A 58 -1.91 14.74 -13.47
C LYS A 58 -0.64 14.27 -12.77
N TRP A 59 0.47 15.00 -12.91
CA TRP A 59 1.74 14.68 -12.26
C TRP A 59 1.68 14.99 -10.76
N VAL A 60 1.02 16.09 -10.40
CA VAL A 60 0.80 16.45 -8.99
C VAL A 60 -0.04 15.36 -8.30
N TYR A 61 -1.12 14.92 -8.93
CA TYR A 61 -1.94 13.82 -8.42
C TYR A 61 -1.11 12.55 -8.20
N ALA A 62 -0.26 12.18 -9.16
CA ALA A 62 0.61 11.02 -9.06
C ALA A 62 1.54 11.07 -7.84
N VAL A 63 2.21 12.20 -7.63
CA VAL A 63 3.16 12.37 -6.52
C VAL A 63 2.43 12.38 -5.17
N VAL A 64 1.24 12.99 -5.09
CA VAL A 64 0.42 13.01 -3.86
C VAL A 64 -0.06 11.60 -3.50
N VAL A 65 -0.60 10.84 -4.47
CA VAL A 65 -1.05 9.46 -4.24
C VAL A 65 0.13 8.58 -3.84
N ALA A 66 1.29 8.73 -4.49
CA ALA A 66 2.51 8.01 -4.14
C ALA A 66 3.00 8.34 -2.73
N GLY A 67 2.99 9.61 -2.34
CA GLY A 67 3.34 10.04 -0.98
C GLY A 67 2.42 9.46 0.09
N LEU A 68 1.10 9.50 -0.14
CA LEU A 68 0.11 8.89 0.74
C LEU A 68 0.31 7.37 0.84
N SER A 69 0.58 6.71 -0.28
CA SER A 69 0.86 5.28 -0.34
C SER A 69 2.12 4.91 0.44
N ALA A 70 3.21 5.67 0.28
CA ALA A 70 4.46 5.43 1.00
C ALA A 70 4.29 5.57 2.52
N ILE A 71 3.63 6.66 2.97
CA ILE A 71 3.33 6.88 4.38
C ILE A 71 2.45 5.76 4.92
N SER A 72 1.40 5.40 4.19
CA SER A 72 0.46 4.34 4.60
C SER A 72 1.17 2.99 4.72
N ALA A 73 2.04 2.65 3.77
CA ALA A 73 2.80 1.41 3.79
C ALA A 73 3.70 1.32 5.03
N VAL A 74 4.44 2.39 5.36
CA VAL A 74 5.29 2.45 6.58
C VAL A 74 4.45 2.34 7.84
N VAL A 75 3.35 3.11 7.93
CA VAL A 75 2.45 3.10 9.08
C VAL A 75 1.87 1.69 9.30
N PHE A 76 1.51 0.99 8.23
CA PHE A 76 0.97 -0.37 8.30
C PHE A 76 2.01 -1.49 8.47
N MET A 77 3.31 -1.19 8.39
CA MET A 77 4.36 -2.11 8.83
C MET A 77 4.47 -2.17 10.36
N LEU A 78 4.09 -1.10 11.06
CA LEU A 78 4.20 -1.05 12.51
C LEU A 78 3.21 -2.04 13.14
N PRO A 79 3.63 -2.82 14.16
CA PRO A 79 2.77 -3.81 14.83
C PRO A 79 1.63 -3.19 15.65
N LEU A 80 1.52 -1.86 15.65
CA LEU A 80 0.55 -1.09 16.42
C LEU A 80 -0.86 -1.14 15.82
N ILE A 81 -1.00 -1.55 14.56
CA ILE A 81 -2.23 -1.38 13.79
C ILE A 81 -2.86 -2.74 13.46
N LYS A 82 -4.08 -2.95 13.98
CA LYS A 82 -4.87 -4.17 13.68
C LYS A 82 -5.33 -4.14 12.23
N SER A 83 -4.85 -5.10 11.43
CA SER A 83 -5.08 -5.12 9.98
C SER A 83 -6.52 -5.32 9.50
N TRP A 84 -7.47 -5.71 10.37
CA TRP A 84 -8.88 -5.77 9.99
C TRP A 84 -9.57 -4.40 9.98
N ALA A 85 -9.00 -3.39 10.66
CA ALA A 85 -9.61 -2.06 10.77
C ALA A 85 -9.39 -1.19 9.52
N PHE A 86 -8.49 -1.58 8.61
CA PHE A 86 -8.01 -0.71 7.53
C PHE A 86 -8.26 -1.27 6.12
N PHE A 87 -9.11 -2.30 5.96
CA PHE A 87 -9.49 -2.79 4.62
C PHE A 87 -10.09 -1.66 3.75
N ALA A 88 -10.81 -0.72 4.37
CA ALA A 88 -11.36 0.45 3.69
C ALA A 88 -10.27 1.41 3.20
N TRP A 89 -9.17 1.53 3.94
CA TRP A 89 -8.01 2.34 3.53
C TRP A 89 -7.23 1.67 2.40
N ASP A 90 -7.03 0.35 2.47
CA ASP A 90 -6.44 -0.41 1.37
C ASP A 90 -7.29 -0.29 0.09
N ALA A 91 -8.63 -0.33 0.23
CA ALA A 91 -9.55 -0.11 -0.89
C ALA A 91 -9.51 1.33 -1.43
N LEU A 92 -9.36 2.34 -0.57
CA LEU A 92 -9.16 3.72 -0.98
C LEU A 92 -7.88 3.88 -1.80
N MET A 93 -6.75 3.32 -1.33
CA MET A 93 -5.49 3.34 -2.07
C MET A 93 -5.61 2.65 -3.42
N PHE A 94 -6.31 1.51 -3.48
CA PHE A 94 -6.64 0.84 -4.73
C PHE A 94 -7.40 1.75 -5.71
N ILE A 95 -8.45 2.44 -5.25
CA ILE A 95 -9.24 3.34 -6.10
C ILE A 95 -8.40 4.53 -6.60
N LEU A 96 -7.54 5.10 -5.75
CA LEU A 96 -6.64 6.19 -6.13
C LEU A 96 -5.65 5.72 -7.21
N TYR A 97 -5.02 4.56 -7.02
CA TYR A 97 -4.14 3.98 -8.03
C TYR A 97 -4.86 3.55 -9.29
N MET A 98 -6.14 3.15 -9.21
CA MET A 98 -6.96 2.84 -10.39
C MET A 98 -7.21 4.09 -11.24
N ALA A 99 -7.51 5.24 -10.61
CA ALA A 99 -7.65 6.51 -11.32
C ALA A 99 -6.31 6.98 -11.92
N LEU A 100 -5.21 6.80 -11.18
CA LEU A 100 -3.85 7.09 -11.65
C LEU A 100 -3.51 6.26 -12.91
N PHE A 101 -3.61 4.93 -12.78
CA PHE A 101 -3.36 3.98 -13.86
C PHE A 101 -4.29 4.24 -15.05
N GLY A 102 -5.57 4.54 -14.82
CA GLY A 102 -6.51 4.84 -15.90
C GLY A 102 -6.11 6.10 -16.69
N THR A 103 -5.65 7.13 -15.99
CA THR A 103 -5.22 8.40 -16.60
C THR A 103 -3.95 8.20 -17.43
N PHE A 104 -2.91 7.60 -16.84
CA PHE A 104 -1.63 7.40 -17.51
C PHE A 104 -1.64 6.25 -18.51
N GLY A 105 -2.42 5.21 -18.26
CA GLY A 105 -2.61 4.08 -19.15
C GLY A 105 -3.25 4.50 -20.47
N LYS A 106 -4.28 5.35 -20.43
CA LYS A 106 -4.89 5.91 -21.64
C LYS A 106 -3.90 6.77 -22.44
N LEU A 107 -3.03 7.51 -21.76
CA LEU A 107 -2.08 8.42 -22.39
C LEU A 107 -0.87 7.72 -23.00
N TYR A 108 -0.35 6.66 -22.36
CA TYR A 108 0.96 6.11 -22.71
C TYR A 108 0.94 4.67 -23.24
N ILE A 109 -0.07 3.84 -22.97
CA ILE A 109 -0.04 2.42 -23.41
C ILE A 109 -0.02 2.32 -24.94
N ASN A 110 -0.88 3.08 -25.60
CA ASN A 110 -1.06 3.05 -27.05
C ASN A 110 -0.19 4.09 -27.80
N GLU A 111 0.53 4.93 -27.07
CA GLU A 111 1.33 6.00 -27.68
C GLU A 111 2.58 5.42 -28.33
N ASN A 112 2.90 5.89 -29.55
CA ASN A 112 4.12 5.45 -30.23
C ASN A 112 5.30 6.26 -29.70
N PRO A 113 6.37 5.62 -29.19
CA PRO A 113 7.42 6.37 -28.54
C PRO A 113 8.24 7.27 -29.46
N GLU A 114 8.23 7.06 -30.78
CA GLU A 114 8.99 7.85 -31.80
C GLU A 114 10.46 8.19 -31.42
N GLY A 115 11.09 7.41 -30.54
CA GLY A 115 12.43 7.66 -30.01
C GLY A 115 12.50 8.57 -28.77
N ASP A 116 11.37 9.08 -28.27
CA ASP A 116 11.25 9.85 -27.03
C ASP A 116 11.42 8.94 -25.80
N ALA A 117 12.56 9.11 -25.12
CA ALA A 117 12.88 8.36 -23.90
C ALA A 117 11.90 8.62 -22.74
N GLY A 118 11.25 9.78 -22.71
CA GLY A 118 10.22 10.13 -21.73
C GLY A 118 8.95 9.29 -21.90
N ILE A 119 8.51 9.08 -23.14
CA ILE A 119 7.35 8.21 -23.43
C ILE A 119 7.66 6.76 -23.06
N ILE A 120 8.86 6.27 -23.38
CA ILE A 120 9.29 4.91 -23.01
C ILE A 120 9.30 4.77 -21.48
N ARG A 121 9.86 5.72 -20.75
CA ARG A 121 9.86 5.72 -19.28
C ARG A 121 8.43 5.71 -18.72
N MET A 122 7.53 6.52 -19.27
CA MET A 122 6.14 6.58 -18.82
C MET A 122 5.36 5.28 -19.10
N LYS A 123 5.67 4.56 -20.18
CA LYS A 123 5.14 3.21 -20.39
C LYS A 123 5.52 2.25 -19.26
N HIS A 124 6.76 2.30 -18.80
CA HIS A 124 7.20 1.49 -17.66
C HIS A 124 6.52 1.95 -16.36
N ALA A 125 6.37 3.27 -16.16
CA ALA A 125 5.69 3.83 -15.00
C ALA A 125 4.24 3.32 -14.86
N VAL A 126 3.51 3.23 -15.97
CA VAL A 126 2.13 2.69 -16.00
C VAL A 126 2.08 1.25 -15.49
N TRP A 127 3.07 0.42 -15.82
CA TRP A 127 3.14 -0.94 -15.30
C TRP A 127 3.46 -0.99 -13.80
N VAL A 128 4.33 -0.09 -13.32
CA VAL A 128 4.62 0.06 -11.88
C VAL A 128 3.34 0.45 -11.12
N ASP A 129 2.56 1.39 -11.65
CA ASP A 129 1.26 1.78 -11.09
C ASP A 129 0.30 0.59 -11.01
N LEU A 130 0.21 -0.20 -12.09
CA LEU A 130 -0.65 -1.38 -12.14
C LEU A 130 -0.27 -2.40 -11.06
N VAL A 131 1.03 -2.69 -10.92
CA VAL A 131 1.48 -3.66 -9.90
C VAL A 131 1.15 -3.15 -8.50
N ASN A 132 1.42 -1.86 -8.21
CA ASN A 132 1.13 -1.31 -6.90
C ASN A 132 -0.38 -1.28 -6.61
N MET A 133 -1.18 -0.92 -7.61
CA MET A 133 -2.64 -0.98 -7.55
C MET A 133 -3.14 -2.37 -7.16
N LEU A 134 -2.61 -3.41 -7.80
CA LEU A 134 -3.00 -4.80 -7.54
C LEU A 134 -2.55 -5.28 -6.16
N LEU A 135 -1.40 -4.83 -5.65
CA LEU A 135 -0.98 -5.12 -4.28
C LEU A 135 -1.96 -4.50 -3.27
N TRP A 136 -2.34 -3.23 -3.44
CA TRP A 136 -3.34 -2.58 -2.60
C TRP A 136 -4.69 -3.29 -2.65
N PHE A 137 -5.13 -3.71 -3.84
CA PHE A 137 -6.33 -4.53 -4.00
C PHE A 137 -6.25 -5.86 -3.25
N GLY A 138 -5.14 -6.59 -3.41
CA GLY A 138 -4.92 -7.85 -2.71
C GLY A 138 -4.97 -7.70 -1.18
N THR A 139 -4.37 -6.63 -0.65
CA THR A 139 -4.45 -6.31 0.78
C THR A 139 -5.86 -5.93 1.23
N ALA A 140 -6.60 -5.20 0.40
CA ALA A 140 -8.00 -4.84 0.68
C ALA A 140 -8.88 -6.09 0.76
N VAL A 141 -8.80 -6.97 -0.24
CA VAL A 141 -9.55 -8.25 -0.28
C VAL A 141 -9.22 -9.10 0.94
N TYR A 142 -7.93 -9.27 1.24
CA TYR A 142 -7.49 -10.02 2.43
C TYR A 142 -8.06 -9.41 3.72
N GLY A 143 -7.96 -8.10 3.88
CA GLY A 143 -8.48 -7.38 5.05
C GLY A 143 -9.99 -7.55 5.20
N THR A 144 -10.74 -7.44 4.10
CA THR A 144 -12.19 -7.67 4.05
C THR A 144 -12.55 -9.10 4.44
N VAL A 145 -11.90 -10.11 3.86
CA VAL A 145 -12.14 -11.52 4.19
C VAL A 145 -11.87 -11.78 5.68
N VAL A 146 -10.73 -11.32 6.19
CA VAL A 146 -10.37 -11.49 7.61
C VAL A 146 -11.38 -10.79 8.52
N PHE A 147 -11.83 -9.59 8.18
CA PHE A 147 -12.84 -8.85 8.94
C PHE A 147 -14.16 -9.61 9.05
N PHE A 148 -14.69 -10.11 7.92
CA PHE A 148 -15.94 -10.88 7.90
C PHE A 148 -15.81 -12.23 8.64
N LEU A 149 -14.67 -12.91 8.51
CA LEU A 149 -14.41 -14.16 9.23
C LEU A 149 -14.32 -13.96 10.75
N HIS A 150 -13.69 -12.88 11.22
CA HIS A 150 -13.66 -12.54 12.65
C HIS A 150 -15.06 -12.24 13.19
N ARG A 151 -15.88 -11.51 12.43
CA ARG A 151 -17.26 -11.18 12.84
C ARG A 151 -18.16 -12.42 12.95
N ARG A 152 -17.93 -13.44 12.13
CA ARG A 152 -18.67 -14.72 12.22
C ARG A 152 -18.34 -15.50 13.50
N ARG A 153 -17.13 -15.36 14.06
CA ARG A 153 -16.72 -16.04 15.29
C ARG A 153 -17.30 -15.43 16.57
N SER A 154 -17.52 -14.11 16.60
CA SER A 154 -18.03 -13.42 17.80
C SER A 154 -19.54 -13.53 18.03
N THR A 155 -20.28 -14.14 17.09
CA THR A 155 -21.75 -14.28 17.21
C THR A 155 -22.17 -15.51 18.04
N PHE A 156 -21.26 -16.44 18.36
CA PHE A 156 -21.59 -17.74 18.97
C PHE A 156 -21.23 -17.91 20.46
N THR A 157 -20.73 -16.91 21.17
CA THR A 157 -20.36 -17.02 22.61
C THR A 157 -21.29 -16.28 23.58
N GLY A 158 -22.50 -15.92 23.15
CA GLY A 158 -23.46 -15.13 23.94
C GLY A 158 -24.60 -15.89 24.63
N ARG A 159 -24.54 -17.22 24.78
CA ARG A 159 -25.59 -17.99 25.48
C ARG A 159 -25.03 -19.17 26.26
N ALA A 160 -24.68 -18.94 27.53
CA ALA A 160 -24.85 -19.87 28.64
C ALA A 160 -24.33 -19.23 29.95
N GLU A 161 -25.22 -18.61 30.72
CA GLU A 161 -25.23 -18.73 32.18
C GLU A 161 -26.66 -18.39 32.63
N VAL A 162 -27.39 -19.44 33.04
CA VAL A 162 -28.60 -19.39 33.88
C VAL A 162 -28.28 -20.14 35.15
#